data_AF-K1U495-F1
#
_entry.id   AF-K1U495-F1
#
_cell.length_a   1.000
_cell.length_b   1.000
_cell.length_c   1.000
_cell.angle_alpha   90.00
_cell.angle_beta   90.00
_cell.angle_gamma   90.00
#
_symmetry.space_group_name_H-M   'P 1'
#
loop_
_entity.id
_entity.type
_entity.pdbx_description
1 polymer ?
#
loop_
_entity_poly.entity_id
_entity_poly.type
_entity_poly.pdbx_seq_one_letter_code
_entity_poly.pdbx_strand_id
1 'polypeptide(L)' 'MGQGAKPGIGGHLPGAKILEDVSRTRMIPMGTDAISPAPHHDIYSIED' A
#
# COMPACT_ATOMS: atom_id res chain seq x y z
N MET A 1 0.18 -8.09 -11.09
CA MET A 1 0.22 -6.60 -11.14
C MET A 1 1.51 -6.11 -10.50
N GLY A 2 2.03 -4.94 -10.88
CA GLY A 2 3.27 -4.41 -10.30
C GLY A 2 3.69 -3.07 -10.90
N GLN A 3 4.69 -2.45 -10.28
CA GLN A 3 5.23 -1.16 -10.67
C GLN A 3 6.66 -1.31 -11.20
N GLY A 4 6.98 -0.66 -12.34
CA GLY A 4 8.29 -0.80 -12.98
C GLY A 4 9.48 -0.40 -12.09
N ALA A 5 9.29 0.57 -11.20
CA ALA A 5 10.33 1.03 -10.28
C ALA A 5 10.65 0.02 -9.14
N LYS A 6 9.69 -0.86 -8.79
CA LYS A 6 9.89 -1.91 -7.78
C LYS A 6 8.96 -3.11 -8.05
N PRO A 7 9.34 -4.01 -8.96
CA PRO A 7 8.55 -5.20 -9.24
C PRO A 7 8.42 -6.10 -8.01
N GLY A 8 7.22 -6.63 -7.75
CA GLY A 8 7.00 -7.59 -6.67
C GLY A 8 7.03 -7.03 -5.24
N ILE A 9 7.01 -5.70 -5.06
CA ILE A 9 6.92 -5.06 -3.73
C ILE A 9 5.72 -4.11 -3.72
N GLY A 10 4.88 -4.20 -2.70
CA GLY A 10 3.72 -3.31 -2.52
C GLY A 10 4.11 -1.88 -2.16
N GLY A 11 3.19 -0.93 -2.35
CA GLY A 11 3.43 0.50 -2.10
C GLY A 11 3.97 0.81 -0.70
N HIS A 12 4.86 1.80 -0.58
CA HIS A 12 5.30 2.37 0.69
C HIS A 12 5.00 3.86 0.69
N LEU A 13 4.22 4.30 1.68
CA LEU A 13 4.02 5.71 2.00
C LEU A 13 4.62 5.98 3.39
N PRO A 14 5.70 6.77 3.49
CA PRO A 14 6.30 7.12 4.77
C PRO A 14 5.32 7.88 5.68
N GLY A 15 5.39 7.63 6.98
CA GLY A 15 4.48 8.16 8.00
C GLY A 15 4.51 9.68 8.11
N ALA A 16 5.65 10.30 7.82
CA ALA A 16 5.76 11.76 7.72
C ALA A 16 4.84 12.38 6.65
N LYS A 17 4.33 11.56 5.70
CA LYS A 17 3.38 11.98 4.65
C LYS A 17 1.95 11.54 4.96
N ILE A 18 1.69 10.85 6.08
CA ILE A 18 0.36 10.46 6.52
C ILE A 18 -0.13 11.53 7.51
N LEU A 19 -0.69 12.58 6.93
CA LEU A 19 -1.38 13.66 7.64
C LEU A 19 -2.86 13.32 7.87
N GLU A 20 -3.62 14.22 8.48
CA GLU A 20 -5.00 13.98 8.92
C GLU A 20 -5.92 13.46 7.80
N ASP A 21 -5.88 14.10 6.64
CA ASP A 21 -6.68 13.74 5.46
C ASP A 21 -6.34 12.32 4.96
N VAL A 22 -5.05 12.02 4.78
CA VAL A 22 -4.57 10.70 4.34
C VAL A 22 -4.90 9.63 5.37
N SER A 23 -4.70 9.93 6.65
CA SER A 23 -5.00 9.04 7.78
C SER A 23 -6.48 8.64 7.78
N ARG A 24 -7.38 9.64 7.67
CA ARG A 24 -8.82 9.43 7.65
C ARG A 24 -9.28 8.69 6.40
N THR A 25 -8.79 9.06 5.22
CA THR A 25 -9.19 8.42 3.96
C THR A 25 -8.74 6.96 3.90
N ARG A 26 -7.55 6.65 4.41
CA ARG A 26 -6.97 5.31 4.29
C ARG A 26 -7.19 4.43 5.52
N MET A 27 -7.78 4.98 6.59
CA MET A 27 -7.95 4.32 7.89
C MET A 27 -6.61 3.81 8.46
N ILE A 28 -5.57 4.64 8.36
CA ILE A 28 -4.23 4.35 8.85
C ILE A 28 -3.87 5.38 9.93
N PRO A 29 -3.25 4.99 11.06
CA PRO A 29 -2.87 5.96 12.09
C PRO A 29 -1.95 7.07 11.54
N MET A 30 -2.27 8.33 11.87
CA MET A 30 -1.44 9.48 11.49
C MET A 30 0.01 9.32 11.96
N GLY A 31 0.97 9.65 11.10
CA GLY A 31 2.40 9.54 11.42
C GLY A 31 3.01 8.13 11.31
N THR A 32 2.24 7.10 10.97
CA THR A 32 2.76 5.72 10.80
C THR A 32 3.02 5.39 9.34
N ASP A 33 4.01 4.54 9.05
CA ASP A 33 4.27 4.10 7.68
C ASP A 33 3.13 3.21 7.17
N ALA A 34 2.71 3.43 5.92
CA ALA A 34 1.80 2.52 5.23
C ALA A 34 2.59 1.65 4.25
N ILE A 35 2.65 0.35 4.54
CA ILE A 35 3.24 -0.67 3.67
C ILE A 35 2.10 -1.55 3.13
N SER A 36 1.96 -1.59 1.81
CA SER A 36 0.98 -2.46 1.16
C SER A 36 1.57 -3.84 0.88
N PRO A 37 0.77 -4.92 0.92
CA PRO A 37 1.22 -6.23 0.50
C PRO A 37 1.63 -6.23 -0.98
N ALA A 38 2.58 -7.11 -1.33
CA ALA A 38 3.05 -7.27 -2.69
C ALA A 38 2.05 -8.02 -3.59
N PRO A 39 1.50 -9.19 -3.18
CA PRO A 39 0.39 -9.81 -3.89
C PRO A 39 -0.93 -9.17 -3.47
N HIS A 40 -1.85 -9.13 -4.43
CA HIS A 40 -3.26 -8.95 -4.15
C HIS A 40 -3.78 -10.23 -3.49
N HIS A 41 -4.37 -10.13 -2.30
CA HIS A 41 -4.85 -11.30 -1.53
C HIS A 41 -6.04 -12.00 -2.18
N ASP A 42 -6.58 -11.42 -3.24
CA ASP A 42 -7.73 -11.86 -4.03
C ASP A 42 -7.32 -12.35 -5.43
N ILE A 43 -6.03 -12.31 -5.78
CA ILE A 43 -5.53 -12.75 -7.08
C ILE A 43 -4.35 -13.70 -6.86
N TYR A 44 -4.62 -15.00 -6.89
CA TYR A 44 -3.60 -16.04 -6.76
C TYR A 44 -3.37 -16.82 -8.07
N SER A 45 -4.30 -16.74 -9.01
CA SER A 45 -4.27 -17.41 -10.30
C SER A 45 -4.70 -16.47 -11.44
N ILE A 46 -4.70 -16.97 -12.68
CA ILE A 46 -5.21 -16.22 -13.84
C ILE A 46 -6.74 -16.29 -13.98
N GLU A 47 -7.37 -17.17 -13.22
CA GLU A 47 -8.81 -17.40 -13.22
C GLU A 47 -9.54 -16.54 -12.18
N ASP A 48 -8.77 -15.92 -11.27
CA ASP A 48 -9.21 -14.92 -10.28
C ASP A 48 -9.24 -13.51 -10.90
#